data_AF-A0AAV7XT01-F1
#
_entry.id   AF-A0AAV7XT01-F1
#
_cell.length_a   1.000
_cell.length_b   1.000
_cell.length_c   1.000
_cell.angle_alpha   90.00
_cell.angle_beta   90.00
_cell.angle_gamma   90.00
#
_symmetry.space_group_name_H-M   'P 1'
#
loop_
_entity.id
_entity.type
_entity.pdbx_description
1 polymer ?
#
loop_
_entity_poly.entity_id
_entity_poly.type
_entity_poly.pdbx_seq_one_letter_code
_entity_poly.pdbx_strand_id
1 'polypeptide(L)'
;MLKLTLRISTQLVYSTATAKNLSCVAVNQRYNVTTKRSFHISTKRKGLSFWEPNKRGTSEYDKEDTTSDLEHFKRGSKMLIPETKKWFREMKDYFSQDLPAHLTPNDHVTDKYFSFNGPDSLENWVVSTDSDWNGGFTTGNISISPSGTGVFSGNLCTQVPKSGTLENAGFANLRFVPPLKSFGREPVYVFVAYTHLVLRVRGDGRNYLVNLHPHAFFDIHHLNMFTYVLHTRGGPYWQETKIPFSKFFLHYKGRMQDRQTPIDLQNIRNFSISLMDQNNGPFRLEIDYVGCEFDPGHTEEHTYEEYYVPRWTGIN
;
A
#
# COMPACT_ATOMS: atom_id res chain seq x y z
N MET A 1 52.12 14.09 -4.58
CA MET A 1 52.27 14.26 -3.12
C MET A 1 52.10 15.74 -2.76
N LEU A 2 50.88 16.18 -2.49
CA LEU A 2 50.60 17.52 -1.97
C LEU A 2 50.10 17.39 -0.53
N LYS A 3 50.86 17.95 0.41
CA LYS A 3 50.43 18.21 1.79
C LYS A 3 49.62 19.50 1.78
N LEU A 4 48.35 19.44 2.17
CA LEU A 4 47.59 20.63 2.55
C LEU A 4 47.07 20.45 3.99
N THR A 5 47.68 21.23 4.87
CA THR A 5 47.35 21.45 6.28
C THR A 5 46.03 22.21 6.42
N LEU A 6 45.11 21.70 7.25
CA LEU A 6 43.97 22.47 7.78
C LEU A 6 44.01 22.46 9.31
N ARG A 7 44.01 23.69 9.84
CA ARG A 7 44.09 24.11 11.25
C ARG A 7 42.80 23.73 12.00
N ILE A 8 42.95 23.11 13.15
CA ILE A 8 41.92 22.89 14.16
C ILE A 8 42.10 23.98 15.24
N SER A 9 41.05 24.75 15.54
CA SER A 9 40.95 25.59 16.74
C SER A 9 39.67 25.21 17.48
N THR A 10 39.73 24.37 18.51
CA THR A 10 39.75 24.75 19.94
C THR A 10 38.68 25.77 20.34
N GLN A 11 37.62 25.29 21.00
CA GLN A 11 37.15 25.89 22.25
C GLN A 11 36.32 24.86 23.04
N LEU A 12 36.97 24.35 24.08
CA LEU A 12 36.43 23.51 25.15
C LEU A 12 36.88 24.23 26.42
N VAL A 13 35.96 24.75 27.25
CA VAL A 13 36.22 24.92 28.69
C VAL A 13 34.90 24.79 29.48
N TYR A 14 34.78 23.62 30.11
CA TYR A 14 34.29 23.34 31.48
C TYR A 14 33.24 24.23 32.17
N SER A 15 32.21 23.58 32.72
CA SER A 15 31.88 23.73 34.16
C SER A 15 30.94 22.62 34.64
N THR A 16 31.48 21.74 35.49
CA THR A 16 30.76 20.82 36.38
C THR A 16 30.37 21.56 37.65
N ALA A 17 29.08 21.64 37.99
CA ALA A 17 28.66 22.05 39.33
C ALA A 17 27.27 21.50 39.70
N THR A 18 27.29 20.46 40.53
CA THR A 18 26.52 20.30 41.78
C THR A 18 25.04 20.70 41.80
N ALA A 19 24.20 19.68 41.94
CA ALA A 19 22.88 19.76 42.54
C ALA A 19 22.91 20.39 43.94
N LYS A 20 21.99 21.34 44.20
CA LYS A 20 21.31 21.52 45.49
C LYS A 20 20.18 22.56 45.36
N ASN A 21 18.99 22.12 45.78
CA ASN A 21 17.89 22.87 46.39
C ASN A 21 17.75 24.36 46.07
N LEU A 22 16.62 24.72 45.44
CA LEU A 22 15.89 25.94 45.78
C LEU A 22 14.39 25.69 45.53
N SER A 23 13.68 25.62 46.64
CA SER A 23 12.23 25.70 46.76
C SER A 23 11.69 26.96 46.07
N CYS A 24 10.69 26.81 45.21
CA CYS A 24 9.81 27.91 44.83
C CYS A 24 8.35 27.53 45.09
N VAL A 25 7.69 28.49 45.73
CA VAL A 25 6.38 28.48 46.37
C VAL A 25 5.26 28.13 45.40
N ALA A 26 4.38 27.23 45.85
CA ALA A 26 3.13 26.90 45.20
C ALA A 26 2.19 28.11 45.14
N VAL A 27 1.78 28.50 43.94
CA VAL A 27 0.54 29.25 43.73
C VAL A 27 -0.52 28.26 43.29
N ASN A 28 -1.44 27.99 44.22
CA ASN A 28 -2.59 27.13 44.07
C ASN A 28 -3.63 27.84 43.19
N GLN A 29 -3.77 27.42 41.93
CA GLN A 29 -5.04 27.59 41.21
C GLN A 29 -5.53 26.21 40.77
N ARG A 30 -6.50 25.73 41.56
CA ARG A 30 -7.26 24.51 41.31
C ARG A 30 -8.20 24.74 40.13
N TYR A 31 -7.92 24.11 39.00
CA TYR A 31 -8.95 23.49 38.17
C TYR A 31 -8.46 22.10 37.78
N ASN A 32 -9.01 21.09 38.47
CA ASN A 32 -8.79 19.68 38.21
C ASN A 32 -9.48 19.29 36.90
N VAL A 33 -8.74 19.26 35.80
CA VAL A 33 -9.01 18.33 34.69
C VAL A 33 -7.66 17.78 34.24
N THR A 34 -7.11 16.85 35.01
CA THR A 34 -6.08 15.93 34.51
C THR A 34 -6.73 14.95 33.55
N THR A 35 -6.98 15.36 32.31
CA THR A 35 -7.04 14.41 31.20
C THR A 35 -5.62 13.88 31.05
N LYS A 36 -5.32 12.77 31.73
CA LYS A 36 -4.18 11.93 31.36
C LYS A 36 -4.40 11.56 29.89
N ARG A 37 -3.78 12.30 28.97
CA ARG A 37 -3.47 11.75 27.66
C ARG A 37 -2.46 10.64 27.92
N SER A 38 -2.96 9.46 28.25
CA SER A 38 -2.21 8.24 28.01
C SER A 38 -1.96 8.23 26.51
N PHE A 39 -0.72 8.52 26.11
CA PHE A 39 -0.23 7.94 24.88
C PHE A 39 -0.54 6.45 25.02
N HIS A 40 -1.38 5.91 24.12
CA HIS A 40 -1.54 4.48 24.00
C HIS A 40 -0.19 3.94 23.53
N ILE A 41 0.74 3.75 24.47
CA ILE A 41 1.83 2.81 24.30
C ILE A 41 1.11 1.47 24.27
N SER A 42 0.96 0.94 23.05
CA SER A 42 0.45 -0.41 22.80
C SER A 42 0.97 -1.33 23.90
N THR A 43 0.04 -1.75 24.75
CA THR A 43 0.30 -2.48 25.98
C THR A 43 1.12 -3.73 25.70
N LYS A 44 2.27 -3.84 26.37
CA LYS A 44 2.99 -5.06 26.75
C LYS A 44 2.91 -6.23 25.76
N ARG A 45 3.88 -6.33 24.83
CA ARG A 45 4.19 -7.62 24.20
C ARG A 45 5.01 -8.49 25.16
N LYS A 46 4.37 -9.49 25.75
CA LYS A 46 5.06 -10.67 26.28
C LYS A 46 5.16 -11.67 25.14
N GLY A 47 6.26 -11.64 24.41
CA GLY A 47 6.52 -12.59 23.34
C GLY A 47 7.85 -12.26 22.67
N LEU A 48 8.84 -13.14 22.84
CA LEU A 48 10.11 -13.14 22.12
C LEU A 48 9.97 -13.73 20.70
N SER A 49 8.74 -13.81 20.18
CA SER A 49 8.47 -14.32 18.84
C SER A 49 8.76 -13.27 17.76
N PHE A 50 9.19 -13.78 16.62
CA PHE A 50 9.25 -13.05 15.37
C PHE A 50 7.84 -12.53 15.03
N TRP A 51 7.72 -11.23 14.75
CA TRP A 51 6.42 -10.55 14.61
C TRP A 51 5.64 -11.08 13.40
N GLU A 52 4.49 -11.71 13.66
CA GLU A 52 3.50 -12.07 12.65
C GLU A 52 2.32 -11.09 12.76
N PRO A 53 2.13 -10.15 11.82
CA PRO A 53 0.93 -9.34 11.80
C PRO A 53 -0.30 -10.24 11.67
N ASN A 54 -1.32 -10.00 12.50
CA ASN A 54 -2.59 -10.71 12.37
C ASN A 54 -3.18 -10.40 10.99
N LYS A 55 -3.43 -11.45 10.18
CA LYS A 55 -3.91 -11.32 8.79
C LYS A 55 -5.23 -10.57 8.68
N ARG A 56 -6.02 -10.47 9.76
CA ARG A 56 -7.32 -9.76 9.80
C ARG A 56 -7.24 -8.36 10.43
N GLY A 57 -6.08 -7.95 10.96
CA GLY A 57 -5.84 -6.57 11.43
C GLY A 57 -6.57 -6.13 12.70
N THR A 58 -7.43 -6.97 13.29
CA THR A 58 -8.17 -6.69 14.53
C THR A 58 -7.53 -7.38 15.73
N SER A 59 -7.18 -6.60 16.76
CA SER A 59 -6.60 -7.09 18.02
C SER A 59 -7.54 -8.01 18.83
N GLU A 60 -8.83 -8.06 18.49
CA GLU A 60 -9.85 -8.88 19.15
C GLU A 60 -9.58 -10.39 19.01
N TYR A 61 -8.81 -10.81 18.00
CA TYR A 61 -8.46 -12.22 17.76
C TYR A 61 -7.02 -12.58 18.12
N ASP A 62 -6.24 -11.65 18.70
CA ASP A 62 -4.90 -11.96 19.19
C ASP A 62 -5.04 -12.74 20.49
N LYS A 63 -5.01 -14.07 20.40
CA LYS A 63 -4.95 -14.93 21.58
C LYS A 63 -3.69 -14.60 22.36
N GLU A 64 -3.81 -14.38 23.67
CA GLU A 64 -2.64 -14.25 24.54
C GLU A 64 -1.77 -15.50 24.40
N ASP A 65 -0.54 -15.32 23.94
CA ASP A 65 0.38 -16.43 23.74
C ASP A 65 0.92 -16.87 25.11
N THR A 66 0.49 -18.04 25.60
CA THR A 66 0.86 -18.57 26.91
C THR A 66 2.09 -19.49 26.85
N THR A 67 2.77 -19.59 25.71
CA THR A 67 3.90 -20.51 25.54
C THR A 67 5.14 -20.08 26.34
N SER A 68 5.98 -21.05 26.69
CA SER A 68 7.20 -20.80 27.44
C SER A 68 8.28 -20.10 26.60
N ASP A 69 9.15 -19.31 27.22
CA ASP A 69 10.22 -18.57 26.52
C ASP A 69 11.14 -19.49 25.69
N LEU A 70 11.39 -20.71 26.18
CA LEU A 70 12.21 -21.71 25.47
C LEU A 70 11.51 -22.25 24.23
N GLU A 71 10.18 -22.42 24.27
CA GLU A 71 9.39 -22.80 23.09
C GLU A 71 9.34 -21.66 22.07
N HIS A 72 9.22 -20.41 22.52
CA HIS A 72 9.35 -19.24 21.66
C HIS A 72 10.70 -19.19 20.96
N PHE A 73 11.80 -19.42 21.68
CA PHE A 73 13.14 -19.47 21.10
C PHE A 73 13.29 -20.62 20.09
N LYS A 74 12.76 -21.81 20.42
CA LYS A 74 12.75 -22.96 19.51
C LYS A 74 11.92 -22.71 18.24
N ARG A 75 10.80 -21.99 18.36
CA ARG A 75 9.97 -21.56 17.21
C ARG A 75 10.72 -20.52 16.37
N GLY A 76 11.30 -19.49 17.01
CA GLY A 76 12.05 -18.44 16.33
C GLY A 76 13.27 -18.97 15.57
N SER A 77 14.07 -19.83 16.19
CA SER A 77 15.24 -20.48 15.53
C SER A 77 14.84 -21.31 14.31
N LYS A 78 13.70 -22.02 14.35
CA LYS A 78 13.17 -22.74 13.18
C LYS A 78 12.72 -21.80 12.05
N MET A 79 12.23 -20.60 12.37
CA MET A 79 11.84 -19.58 11.38
C MET A 79 13.05 -18.84 10.78
N LEU A 80 14.13 -18.64 11.55
CA LEU A 80 15.32 -17.93 11.07
C LEU A 80 16.00 -18.64 9.89
N ILE A 81 16.03 -19.98 9.86
CA ILE A 81 16.68 -20.74 8.78
C ILE A 81 16.03 -20.47 7.41
N PRO A 82 14.71 -20.60 7.21
CA PRO A 82 14.09 -20.26 5.93
C PRO A 82 14.16 -18.76 5.63
N GLU A 83 14.03 -17.87 6.63
CA GLU A 83 14.10 -16.42 6.41
C GLU A 83 15.50 -15.95 5.99
N THR A 84 16.55 -16.50 6.59
CA THR A 84 17.94 -16.24 6.15
C THR A 84 18.20 -16.78 4.76
N LYS A 85 17.65 -17.95 4.38
CA LYS A 85 17.72 -18.44 2.98
C LYS A 85 17.01 -17.52 2.00
N LYS A 86 15.84 -16.97 2.35
CA LYS A 86 15.15 -15.94 1.56
C LYS A 86 16.02 -14.70 1.42
N TRP A 87 16.61 -14.22 2.52
CA TRP A 87 17.50 -13.06 2.53
C TRP A 87 18.72 -13.27 1.63
N PHE A 88 19.37 -14.43 1.69
CA PHE A 88 20.49 -14.75 0.80
C PHE A 88 20.08 -14.74 -0.67
N ARG A 89 18.88 -15.22 -0.99
CA ARG A 89 18.34 -15.14 -2.35
C ARG A 89 18.13 -13.69 -2.79
N GLU A 90 17.52 -12.87 -1.93
CA GLU A 90 17.34 -11.44 -2.19
C GLU A 90 18.66 -10.70 -2.40
N MET A 91 19.68 -11.00 -1.60
CA MET A 91 21.02 -10.43 -1.79
C MET A 91 21.63 -10.89 -3.11
N LYS A 92 21.51 -12.18 -3.45
CA LYS A 92 21.97 -12.69 -4.75
C LYS A 92 21.27 -11.97 -5.91
N ASP A 93 19.95 -11.79 -5.82
CA ASP A 93 19.18 -11.09 -6.85
C ASP A 93 19.60 -9.62 -6.93
N TYR A 94 19.79 -8.95 -5.80
CA TYR A 94 20.28 -7.57 -5.74
C TYR A 94 21.68 -7.42 -6.38
N PHE A 95 22.61 -8.32 -6.09
CA PHE A 95 23.96 -8.29 -6.69
C PHE A 95 23.99 -8.72 -8.16
N SER A 96 23.01 -9.51 -8.61
CA SER A 96 22.88 -9.94 -10.01
C SER A 96 22.17 -8.90 -10.88
N GLN A 97 21.49 -7.92 -10.28
CA GLN A 97 20.83 -6.84 -11.00
C GLN A 97 21.87 -5.82 -11.45
N ASP A 98 21.92 -5.57 -12.77
CA ASP A 98 22.60 -4.41 -13.32
C ASP A 98 21.83 -3.14 -12.90
N LEU A 99 22.24 -2.54 -11.78
CA LEU A 99 21.61 -1.36 -11.17
C LEU A 99 21.27 -0.24 -12.16
N PRO A 100 22.10 0.11 -13.17
CA PRO A 100 21.77 1.16 -14.12
C PRO A 100 20.57 0.80 -15.02
N ALA A 101 20.52 -0.43 -15.52
CA ALA A 101 19.50 -0.85 -16.50
C ALA A 101 18.09 -0.92 -15.88
N HIS A 102 17.99 -1.25 -14.60
CA HIS A 102 16.70 -1.29 -13.90
C HIS A 102 16.15 0.12 -13.58
N LEU A 103 17.02 1.13 -13.53
CA LEU A 103 16.65 2.53 -13.23
C LEU A 103 16.42 3.37 -14.49
N THR A 104 16.85 2.88 -15.66
CA THR A 104 16.63 3.53 -16.96
C THR A 104 15.83 2.60 -17.87
N PRO A 105 14.49 2.58 -17.76
CA PRO A 105 13.65 1.84 -18.68
C PRO A 105 13.85 2.36 -20.10
N ASN A 106 13.70 1.47 -21.08
CA ASN A 106 13.77 1.85 -22.48
C ASN A 106 12.52 2.64 -22.88
N ASP A 107 12.70 3.60 -23.78
CA ASP A 107 11.61 4.41 -24.30
C ASP A 107 10.52 3.54 -24.93
N HIS A 108 9.28 3.73 -24.49
CA HIS A 108 8.08 3.02 -24.95
C HIS A 108 8.10 1.49 -24.80
N VAL A 109 8.98 0.95 -23.97
CA VAL A 109 9.00 -0.47 -23.65
C VAL A 109 8.24 -0.71 -22.35
N THR A 110 7.32 -1.68 -22.38
CA THR A 110 6.52 -2.05 -21.21
C THR A 110 7.21 -3.11 -20.38
N ASP A 111 7.60 -2.75 -19.17
CA ASP A 111 8.13 -3.67 -18.17
C ASP A 111 6.97 -4.29 -17.38
N LYS A 112 6.83 -5.62 -17.51
CA LYS A 112 5.70 -6.37 -16.94
C LYS A 112 5.98 -6.69 -15.47
N TYR A 113 5.14 -6.17 -14.58
CA TYR A 113 5.24 -6.42 -13.14
C TYR A 113 4.29 -7.52 -12.67
N PHE A 114 3.07 -7.54 -13.22
CA PHE A 114 2.04 -8.50 -12.85
C PHE A 114 1.59 -9.26 -14.09
N SER A 115 1.87 -10.56 -14.13
CA SER A 115 1.50 -11.44 -15.24
C SER A 115 1.00 -12.78 -14.71
N PHE A 116 0.04 -13.37 -15.41
CA PHE A 116 -0.58 -14.65 -15.02
C PHE A 116 0.19 -15.83 -15.63
N ASN A 117 1.42 -16.06 -15.15
CA ASN A 117 2.25 -17.16 -15.63
C ASN A 117 1.91 -18.46 -14.89
N GLY A 118 0.79 -19.08 -15.25
CA GLY A 118 0.35 -20.37 -14.69
C GLY A 118 -0.35 -20.28 -13.32
N PRO A 119 -0.80 -21.43 -12.77
CA PRO A 119 -1.67 -21.49 -11.59
C PRO A 119 -1.03 -20.89 -10.33
N ASP A 120 0.29 -21.01 -10.18
CA ASP A 120 1.03 -20.46 -9.03
C ASP A 120 0.90 -18.94 -8.91
N SER A 121 0.69 -18.25 -10.04
CA SER A 121 0.50 -16.80 -10.04
C SER A 121 -0.78 -16.37 -9.30
N LEU A 122 -1.81 -17.24 -9.25
CA LEU A 122 -3.09 -16.97 -8.58
C LEU A 122 -2.95 -16.87 -7.05
N GLU A 123 -1.95 -17.51 -6.45
CA GLU A 123 -1.79 -17.52 -4.98
C GLU A 123 -1.58 -16.12 -4.41
N ASN A 124 -1.01 -15.22 -5.20
CA ASN A 124 -0.76 -13.83 -4.81
C ASN A 124 -1.98 -12.94 -5.04
N TRP A 125 -3.04 -13.43 -5.69
CA TRP A 125 -4.25 -12.64 -5.96
C TRP A 125 -5.34 -13.01 -4.97
N VAL A 126 -5.85 -11.99 -4.28
CA VAL A 126 -6.95 -12.14 -3.33
C VAL A 126 -8.15 -11.41 -3.87
N VAL A 127 -9.25 -12.14 -4.05
CA VAL A 127 -10.56 -11.56 -4.32
C VAL A 127 -11.21 -11.23 -2.97
N SER A 128 -11.82 -10.05 -2.89
CA SER A 128 -12.60 -9.61 -1.75
C SER A 128 -13.93 -9.06 -2.23
N THR A 129 -15.03 -9.57 -1.70
CA THR A 129 -16.39 -9.12 -2.04
C THR A 129 -17.14 -8.64 -0.79
N ASP A 130 -18.31 -8.05 -0.99
CA ASP A 130 -19.21 -7.69 0.11
C ASP A 130 -19.71 -8.91 0.92
N SER A 131 -19.85 -10.07 0.27
CA SER A 131 -20.30 -11.31 0.89
C SER A 131 -19.32 -11.84 1.93
N ASP A 132 -18.02 -11.57 1.77
CA ASP A 132 -16.97 -11.98 2.73
C ASP A 132 -17.14 -11.29 4.09
N TRP A 133 -17.80 -10.14 4.11
CA TRP A 133 -18.06 -9.34 5.30
C TRP A 133 -19.51 -9.43 5.77
N ASN A 134 -20.28 -10.42 5.28
CA ASN A 134 -21.72 -10.55 5.48
C ASN A 134 -22.51 -9.27 5.11
N GLY A 135 -21.95 -8.44 4.21
CA GLY A 135 -22.49 -7.12 3.90
C GLY A 135 -23.31 -7.04 2.62
N GLY A 136 -23.28 -8.07 1.79
CA GLY A 136 -24.02 -8.13 0.53
C GLY A 136 -24.01 -9.53 -0.09
N PHE A 137 -24.39 -9.60 -1.37
CA PHE A 137 -24.57 -10.84 -2.11
C PHE A 137 -23.73 -10.90 -3.39
N THR A 138 -22.71 -10.05 -3.51
CA THR A 138 -21.78 -10.05 -4.63
C THR A 138 -20.89 -11.28 -4.57
N THR A 139 -20.80 -12.00 -5.69
CA THR A 139 -19.88 -13.12 -5.84
C THR A 139 -18.76 -12.73 -6.79
N GLY A 140 -17.54 -13.19 -6.50
CA GLY A 140 -16.35 -12.93 -7.30
C GLY A 140 -15.39 -14.09 -7.22
N ASN A 141 -14.78 -14.42 -8.34
CA ASN A 141 -13.78 -15.47 -8.44
C ASN A 141 -12.67 -15.05 -9.43
N ILE A 142 -11.49 -15.60 -9.23
CA ILE A 142 -10.37 -15.50 -10.16
C ILE A 142 -10.01 -16.88 -10.69
N SER A 143 -9.89 -17.00 -12.00
CA SER A 143 -9.46 -18.22 -12.67
C SER A 143 -8.45 -17.89 -13.76
N ILE A 144 -7.72 -18.89 -14.24
CA ILE A 144 -6.86 -18.74 -15.42
C ILE A 144 -7.61 -19.25 -16.64
N SER A 145 -7.58 -18.47 -17.72
CA SER A 145 -8.10 -18.86 -19.01
C SER A 145 -7.21 -19.93 -19.68
N PRO A 146 -7.74 -20.71 -20.63
CA PRO A 146 -6.92 -21.65 -21.41
C PRO A 146 -5.75 -20.98 -22.16
N SER A 147 -5.85 -19.68 -22.43
CA SER A 147 -4.79 -18.88 -23.06
C SER A 147 -3.69 -18.41 -22.08
N GLY A 148 -3.79 -18.75 -20.78
CA GLY A 148 -2.81 -18.32 -19.78
C GLY A 148 -3.01 -16.89 -19.28
N THR A 149 -4.24 -16.35 -19.36
CA THR A 149 -4.57 -15.01 -18.86
C THR A 149 -5.42 -15.10 -17.59
N GLY A 150 -5.34 -14.10 -16.71
CA GLY A 150 -6.16 -14.05 -15.50
C GLY A 150 -7.58 -13.57 -15.82
N VAL A 151 -8.60 -14.30 -15.35
CA VAL A 151 -10.02 -13.99 -15.55
C VAL A 151 -10.65 -13.67 -14.20
N PHE A 152 -10.95 -12.39 -14.00
CA PHE A 152 -11.73 -11.92 -12.87
C PHE A 152 -13.21 -11.91 -13.27
N SER A 153 -14.02 -12.77 -12.68
CA SER A 153 -15.44 -12.90 -13.03
C SER A 153 -16.32 -13.13 -11.82
N GLY A 154 -17.58 -12.73 -11.92
CA GLY A 154 -18.51 -12.78 -10.81
C GLY A 154 -19.86 -12.17 -11.14
N ASN A 155 -20.69 -11.98 -10.12
CA ASN A 155 -21.98 -11.30 -10.24
C ASN A 155 -22.09 -10.21 -9.18
N LEU A 156 -22.21 -8.96 -9.62
CA LEU A 156 -22.36 -7.80 -8.73
C LEU A 156 -23.81 -7.68 -8.27
N CYS A 157 -24.00 -7.49 -6.95
CA CYS A 157 -25.31 -7.29 -6.36
C CYS A 157 -25.27 -6.15 -5.33
N THR A 158 -26.07 -5.10 -5.56
CA THR A 158 -26.18 -3.92 -4.69
C THR A 158 -27.24 -4.08 -3.60
N GLN A 159 -27.88 -5.24 -3.50
CA GLN A 159 -28.89 -5.51 -2.48
C GLN A 159 -28.26 -5.57 -1.09
N VAL A 160 -28.74 -4.71 -0.20
CA VAL A 160 -28.29 -4.63 1.19
C VAL A 160 -29.08 -5.63 2.07
N PRO A 161 -28.43 -6.35 3.00
CA PRO A 161 -29.12 -7.19 3.96
C PRO A 161 -30.11 -6.39 4.84
N LYS A 162 -31.23 -7.00 5.21
CA LYS A 162 -32.28 -6.38 6.06
C LYS A 162 -31.87 -6.07 7.51
N SER A 163 -30.60 -6.29 7.87
CA SER A 163 -30.05 -6.05 9.20
C SER A 163 -30.01 -4.57 9.58
N GLY A 164 -30.11 -3.64 8.61
CA GLY A 164 -30.15 -2.19 8.86
C GLY A 164 -28.81 -1.57 9.28
N THR A 165 -27.71 -2.33 9.29
CA THR A 165 -26.36 -1.84 9.66
C THR A 165 -25.62 -1.20 8.49
N LEU A 166 -25.97 -1.58 7.26
CA LEU A 166 -25.29 -1.16 6.04
C LEU A 166 -26.22 -0.28 5.22
N GLU A 167 -25.66 0.75 4.59
CA GLU A 167 -26.38 1.66 3.70
C GLU A 167 -26.16 1.31 2.23
N ASN A 168 -24.96 0.81 1.89
CA ASN A 168 -24.55 0.49 0.52
C ASN A 168 -23.89 -0.90 0.46
N ALA A 169 -24.17 -1.64 -0.62
CA ALA A 169 -23.55 -2.93 -0.96
C ALA A 169 -23.18 -2.96 -2.44
N GLY A 170 -22.53 -4.03 -2.90
CA GLY A 170 -22.14 -4.19 -4.29
C GLY A 170 -20.72 -3.72 -4.58
N PHE A 171 -19.73 -4.48 -4.09
CA PHE A 171 -18.34 -4.34 -4.52
C PHE A 171 -17.68 -5.69 -4.75
N ALA A 172 -16.80 -5.74 -5.74
CA ALA A 172 -15.85 -6.83 -5.93
C ALA A 172 -14.46 -6.25 -6.16
N ASN A 173 -13.47 -6.69 -5.39
CA ASN A 173 -12.11 -6.21 -5.46
C ASN A 173 -11.15 -7.36 -5.73
N LEU A 174 -10.25 -7.16 -6.67
CA LEU A 174 -9.14 -8.03 -6.96
C LEU A 174 -7.85 -7.34 -6.51
N ARG A 175 -7.20 -7.86 -5.47
CA ARG A 175 -5.98 -7.29 -4.91
C ARG A 175 -4.78 -8.22 -5.14
N PHE A 176 -3.68 -7.65 -5.60
CA PHE A 176 -2.39 -8.31 -5.57
C PHE A 176 -1.78 -8.17 -4.17
N VAL A 177 -1.53 -9.31 -3.52
CA VAL A 177 -0.84 -9.43 -2.24
C VAL A 177 0.53 -10.02 -2.52
N PRO A 178 1.58 -9.20 -2.54
CA PRO A 178 2.91 -9.67 -2.86
C PRO A 178 3.43 -10.61 -1.73
N PRO A 179 4.23 -11.62 -2.07
CA PRO A 179 4.84 -12.48 -1.05
C PRO A 179 5.79 -11.67 -0.18
N LEU A 180 5.78 -11.91 1.13
CA LEU A 180 6.67 -11.23 2.07
C LEU A 180 8.14 -11.51 1.73
N LYS A 181 8.95 -10.45 1.79
CA LYS A 181 10.41 -10.53 1.76
C LYS A 181 10.95 -11.17 3.03
N SER A 182 12.25 -11.39 3.04
CA SER A 182 13.00 -11.89 4.17
C SER A 182 12.65 -11.15 5.46
N PHE A 183 12.53 -11.90 6.54
CA PHE A 183 12.13 -11.40 7.85
C PHE A 183 10.78 -10.66 7.80
N GLY A 184 9.83 -11.18 7.03
CA GLY A 184 8.44 -10.71 7.05
C GLY A 184 8.29 -9.27 6.57
N ARG A 185 9.30 -8.77 5.84
CA ARG A 185 9.29 -7.41 5.29
C ARG A 185 8.29 -7.34 4.16
N GLU A 186 7.53 -6.25 4.13
CA GLU A 186 6.64 -6.00 3.01
C GLU A 186 7.48 -5.57 1.80
N PRO A 187 7.30 -6.20 0.63
CA PRO A 187 7.92 -5.73 -0.59
C PRO A 187 7.30 -4.40 -1.01
N VAL A 188 8.11 -3.61 -1.69
CA VAL A 188 7.75 -2.29 -2.20
C VAL A 188 8.18 -2.24 -3.65
N TYR A 189 7.32 -1.66 -4.49
CA TYR A 189 7.54 -1.41 -5.90
C TYR A 189 8.01 0.03 -6.09
N VAL A 190 9.07 0.17 -6.88
CA VAL A 190 9.65 1.46 -7.26
C VAL A 190 9.29 1.71 -8.71
N PHE A 191 8.41 2.67 -8.97
CA PHE A 191 7.97 3.08 -10.31
C PHE A 191 8.49 4.46 -10.73
N VAL A 192 9.44 5.04 -10.00
CA VAL A 192 9.98 6.41 -10.25
C VAL A 192 10.47 6.61 -11.67
N ALA A 193 11.03 5.57 -12.28
CA ALA A 193 11.58 5.67 -13.63
C ALA A 193 10.51 5.60 -14.73
N TYR A 194 9.25 5.36 -14.39
CA TYR A 194 8.14 5.22 -15.35
C TYR A 194 7.18 6.39 -15.25
N THR A 195 6.48 6.61 -16.36
CA THR A 195 5.48 7.69 -16.49
C THR A 195 4.06 7.14 -16.53
N HIS A 196 3.90 5.95 -17.09
CA HIS A 196 2.61 5.32 -17.33
C HIS A 196 2.53 3.93 -16.72
N LEU A 197 1.34 3.60 -16.23
CA LEU A 197 0.90 2.24 -15.94
C LEU A 197 0.17 1.68 -17.17
N VAL A 198 0.61 0.53 -17.66
CA VAL A 198 0.06 -0.12 -18.85
C VAL A 198 -0.70 -1.37 -18.45
N LEU A 199 -1.96 -1.46 -18.85
CA LEU A 199 -2.79 -2.64 -18.63
C LEU A 199 -3.25 -3.19 -19.97
N ARG A 200 -2.96 -4.46 -20.22
CA ARG A 200 -3.54 -5.20 -21.35
C ARG A 200 -4.69 -6.05 -20.84
N VAL A 201 -5.90 -5.60 -21.13
CA VAL A 201 -7.13 -6.18 -20.60
C VAL A 201 -8.16 -6.43 -21.70
N ARG A 202 -9.09 -7.33 -21.43
CA ARG A 202 -10.29 -7.56 -22.23
C ARG A 202 -11.47 -7.55 -21.27
N GLY A 203 -12.30 -6.51 -21.40
CA GLY A 203 -13.42 -6.27 -20.49
C GLY A 203 -14.78 -6.42 -21.13
N ASP A 204 -15.80 -6.38 -20.29
CA ASP A 204 -17.21 -6.58 -20.58
C ASP A 204 -18.00 -5.29 -20.90
N GLY A 205 -17.35 -4.13 -20.84
CA GLY A 205 -17.98 -2.82 -21.05
C GLY A 205 -18.22 -2.04 -19.75
N ARG A 206 -17.85 -2.61 -18.59
CA ARG A 206 -17.97 -1.95 -17.29
C ARG A 206 -16.78 -1.04 -17.00
N ASN A 207 -16.97 -0.20 -15.99
CA ASN A 207 -15.95 0.67 -15.45
C ASN A 207 -15.30 0.00 -14.23
N TYR A 208 -13.99 -0.20 -14.32
CA TYR A 208 -13.19 -0.74 -13.22
C TYR A 208 -12.34 0.36 -12.61
N LEU A 209 -12.11 0.31 -11.30
CA LEU A 209 -11.24 1.22 -10.58
C LEU A 209 -9.87 0.56 -10.43
N VAL A 210 -8.85 1.15 -11.05
CA VAL A 210 -7.47 0.74 -10.87
C VAL A 210 -6.90 1.49 -9.68
N ASN A 211 -6.47 0.76 -8.66
CA ASN A 211 -6.10 1.27 -7.36
C ASN A 211 -4.64 0.95 -7.03
N LEU A 212 -3.86 1.98 -6.75
CA LEU A 212 -2.50 1.91 -6.25
C LEU A 212 -2.48 2.31 -4.78
N HIS A 213 -1.91 1.45 -3.95
CA HIS A 213 -1.75 1.69 -2.52
C HIS A 213 -0.30 2.04 -2.24
N PRO A 214 0.04 3.31 -1.97
CA PRO A 214 1.37 3.68 -1.53
C PRO A 214 1.62 3.17 -0.11
N HIS A 215 2.88 2.96 0.22
CA HIS A 215 3.30 2.71 1.59
C HIS A 215 3.12 4.00 2.40
N ALA A 216 2.36 3.94 3.49
CA ALA A 216 2.13 5.11 4.33
C ALA A 216 3.35 5.38 5.22
N PHE A 217 3.94 6.57 5.08
CA PHE A 217 5.00 7.01 5.98
C PHE A 217 4.46 7.32 7.39
N PHE A 218 3.29 7.97 7.45
CA PHE A 218 2.57 8.23 8.70
C PHE A 218 1.34 7.34 8.81
N ASP A 219 1.02 6.92 10.03
CA ASP A 219 -0.16 6.08 10.32
C ASP A 219 -1.45 6.71 9.79
N ILE A 220 -1.62 8.03 9.88
CA ILE A 220 -2.79 8.72 9.31
C ILE A 220 -3.02 8.47 7.81
N HIS A 221 -1.99 8.14 7.04
CA HIS A 221 -2.04 7.90 5.59
C HIS A 221 -2.21 6.43 5.20
N HIS A 222 -2.37 5.50 6.14
CA HIS A 222 -2.45 4.06 5.84
C HIS A 222 -3.62 3.65 4.92
N LEU A 223 -4.65 4.52 4.82
CA LEU A 223 -5.83 4.32 3.96
C LEU A 223 -5.83 5.24 2.74
N ASN A 224 -4.69 5.87 2.43
CA ASN A 224 -4.52 6.58 1.18
C ASN A 224 -4.49 5.57 0.03
N MET A 225 -5.25 5.86 -1.01
CA MET A 225 -5.33 5.05 -2.22
C MET A 225 -5.41 5.98 -3.41
N PHE A 226 -4.62 5.70 -4.44
CA PHE A 226 -4.65 6.42 -5.69
C PHE A 226 -5.46 5.63 -6.70
N THR A 227 -6.51 6.23 -7.25
CA THR A 227 -7.47 5.54 -8.10
C THR A 227 -7.50 6.17 -9.49
N TYR A 228 -7.75 5.33 -10.49
CA TYR A 228 -8.08 5.75 -11.85
C TYR A 228 -9.24 4.90 -12.38
N VAL A 229 -10.15 5.51 -13.14
CA VAL A 229 -11.29 4.80 -13.73
C VAL A 229 -10.89 4.22 -15.09
N LEU A 230 -10.75 2.91 -15.14
CA LEU A 230 -10.53 2.14 -16.35
C LEU A 230 -11.86 1.83 -17.04
N HIS A 231 -12.09 2.48 -18.17
CA HIS A 231 -13.22 2.20 -19.05
C HIS A 231 -12.89 1.02 -19.97
N THR A 232 -13.73 -0.01 -19.97
CA THR A 232 -13.59 -1.14 -20.89
C THR A 232 -14.54 -0.97 -22.08
N ARG A 233 -14.06 -1.27 -23.29
CA ARG A 233 -14.88 -1.07 -24.50
C ARG A 233 -16.01 -2.10 -24.70
N GLY A 234 -15.95 -3.22 -23.99
CA GLY A 234 -16.87 -4.35 -24.18
C GLY A 234 -16.61 -5.09 -25.49
N GLY A 235 -16.47 -6.42 -25.43
CA GLY A 235 -16.33 -7.25 -26.62
C GLY A 235 -15.14 -8.22 -26.58
N PRO A 236 -14.90 -8.96 -27.68
CA PRO A 236 -13.93 -10.05 -27.71
C PRO A 236 -12.47 -9.58 -27.83
N TYR A 237 -12.25 -8.28 -28.05
CA TYR A 237 -10.95 -7.72 -28.40
C TYR A 237 -10.12 -7.31 -27.18
N TRP A 238 -8.81 -7.51 -27.28
CA TRP A 238 -7.85 -6.99 -26.32
C TRP A 238 -7.69 -5.48 -26.48
N GLN A 239 -7.67 -4.76 -25.36
CA GLN A 239 -7.33 -3.36 -25.30
C GLN A 239 -6.09 -3.17 -24.43
N GLU A 240 -5.17 -2.34 -24.91
CA GLU A 240 -4.05 -1.86 -24.12
C GLU A 240 -4.37 -0.44 -23.67
N THR A 241 -4.40 -0.23 -22.36
CA THR A 241 -4.70 1.08 -21.76
C THR A 241 -3.44 1.59 -21.08
N LYS A 242 -2.90 2.70 -21.58
CA LYS A 242 -1.80 3.43 -20.97
C LYS A 242 -2.37 4.53 -20.09
N ILE A 243 -2.07 4.50 -18.80
CA ILE A 243 -2.60 5.41 -17.79
C ILE A 243 -1.41 6.18 -17.20
N PRO A 244 -1.28 7.49 -17.42
CA PRO A 244 -0.21 8.26 -16.79
C PRO A 244 -0.42 8.33 -15.27
N PHE A 245 0.67 8.22 -14.51
CA PHE A 245 0.60 8.31 -13.05
C PHE A 245 0.07 9.68 -12.56
N SER A 246 0.24 10.74 -13.37
CA SER A 246 -0.26 12.09 -13.08
C SER A 246 -1.79 12.19 -13.00
N LYS A 247 -2.52 11.27 -13.64
CA LYS A 247 -3.99 11.24 -13.68
C LYS A 247 -4.64 10.46 -12.55
N PHE A 248 -3.87 9.80 -11.69
CA PHE A 248 -4.44 9.14 -10.52
C PHE A 248 -4.88 10.16 -9.48
N PHE A 249 -6.05 9.97 -8.90
CA PHE A 249 -6.59 10.84 -7.86
C PHE A 249 -6.62 10.14 -6.50
N LEU A 250 -6.40 10.92 -5.45
CA LEU A 250 -6.31 10.49 -4.07
C LEU A 250 -7.69 10.26 -3.47
N HIS A 251 -7.85 9.06 -2.92
CA HIS A 251 -8.89 8.67 -1.98
C HIS A 251 -8.31 8.45 -0.59
N TYR A 252 -9.11 8.77 0.41
CA TYR A 252 -8.88 8.38 1.79
C TYR A 252 -10.15 7.77 2.34
N LYS A 253 -10.08 6.55 2.90
CA LYS A 253 -11.25 5.85 3.47
C LYS A 253 -12.43 5.74 2.49
N GLY A 254 -12.14 5.51 1.21
CA GLY A 254 -13.16 5.41 0.17
C GLY A 254 -13.78 6.75 -0.26
N ARG A 255 -13.34 7.89 0.30
CA ARG A 255 -13.78 9.23 -0.13
C ARG A 255 -12.68 9.90 -0.94
N MET A 256 -13.05 10.42 -2.11
CA MET A 256 -12.17 11.28 -2.89
C MET A 256 -11.83 12.52 -2.07
N GLN A 257 -10.56 12.91 -2.05
CA GLN A 257 -10.10 14.09 -1.32
C GLN A 257 -10.18 15.33 -2.21
N ASP A 258 -10.53 16.47 -1.63
CA ASP A 258 -10.54 17.73 -2.40
C ASP A 258 -9.11 18.20 -2.67
N ARG A 259 -8.23 18.06 -1.68
CA ARG A 259 -6.80 18.34 -1.82
C ARG A 259 -6.09 17.13 -2.40
N GLN A 260 -5.81 17.22 -3.69
CA GLN A 260 -5.06 16.23 -4.42
C GLN A 260 -3.55 16.38 -4.21
N THR A 261 -2.82 15.29 -4.35
CA THR A 261 -1.35 15.24 -4.26
C THR A 261 -0.83 14.24 -5.29
N PRO A 262 0.39 14.40 -5.82
CA PRO A 262 0.99 13.37 -6.66
C PRO A 262 1.21 12.06 -5.88
N ILE A 263 1.24 10.95 -6.63
CA ILE A 263 1.52 9.63 -6.08
C ILE A 263 3.03 9.49 -5.77
N ASP A 264 3.35 8.91 -4.60
CA ASP A 264 4.74 8.49 -4.31
C ASP A 264 5.07 7.21 -5.08
N LEU A 265 5.77 7.36 -6.20
CA LEU A 265 6.22 6.26 -7.04
C LEU A 265 7.41 5.49 -6.45
N GLN A 266 8.09 5.99 -5.41
CA GLN A 266 9.17 5.25 -4.77
C GLN A 266 8.65 4.07 -3.97
N ASN A 267 7.47 4.24 -3.35
CA ASN A 267 6.99 3.30 -2.37
C ASN A 267 5.56 2.83 -2.65
N ILE A 268 5.36 2.03 -3.69
CA ILE A 268 4.07 1.41 -3.94
C ILE A 268 4.00 0.04 -3.28
N ARG A 269 3.01 -0.16 -2.42
CA ARG A 269 2.84 -1.39 -1.64
C ARG A 269 2.01 -2.42 -2.40
N ASN A 270 0.78 -2.06 -2.78
CA ASN A 270 -0.16 -3.00 -3.40
C ASN A 270 -0.82 -2.40 -4.65
N PHE A 271 -1.15 -3.27 -5.58
CA PHE A 271 -2.00 -3.01 -6.74
C PHE A 271 -3.34 -3.71 -6.58
N SER A 272 -4.44 -3.07 -6.98
CA SER A 272 -5.74 -3.74 -7.03
C SER A 272 -6.65 -3.16 -8.10
N ILE A 273 -7.63 -3.96 -8.53
CA ILE A 273 -8.67 -3.57 -9.46
C ILE A 273 -10.02 -3.82 -8.77
N SER A 274 -10.84 -2.78 -8.63
CA SER A 274 -12.14 -2.88 -7.97
C SER A 274 -13.28 -2.58 -8.94
N LEU A 275 -14.41 -3.25 -8.77
CA LEU A 275 -15.67 -2.98 -9.46
C LEU A 275 -16.68 -2.45 -8.45
N MET A 276 -17.17 -1.23 -8.70
CA MET A 276 -18.11 -0.50 -7.85
C MET A 276 -19.04 0.38 -8.72
N ASP A 277 -19.52 -0.14 -9.84
CA ASP A 277 -20.33 0.61 -10.83
C ASP A 277 -21.82 0.69 -10.47
N GLN A 278 -22.24 0.08 -9.36
CA GLN A 278 -23.64 -0.03 -8.91
C GLN A 278 -24.57 -0.70 -9.93
N ASN A 279 -24.02 -1.36 -10.96
CA ASN A 279 -24.80 -2.05 -11.98
C ASN A 279 -24.88 -3.54 -11.66
N ASN A 280 -26.06 -4.00 -11.25
CA ASN A 280 -26.28 -5.40 -10.95
C ASN A 280 -26.07 -6.28 -12.19
N GLY A 281 -25.42 -7.42 -12.00
CA GLY A 281 -25.28 -8.43 -13.05
C GLY A 281 -23.88 -9.02 -13.16
N PRO A 282 -23.68 -9.93 -14.12
CA PRO A 282 -22.40 -10.60 -14.31
C PRO A 282 -21.35 -9.58 -14.75
N PHE A 283 -20.12 -9.79 -14.28
CA PHE A 283 -18.95 -9.07 -14.75
C PHE A 283 -17.84 -10.04 -15.14
N ARG A 284 -17.03 -9.65 -16.11
CA ARG A 284 -15.87 -10.42 -16.57
C ARG A 284 -14.79 -9.49 -17.10
N LEU A 285 -13.66 -9.48 -16.40
CA LEU A 285 -12.45 -8.78 -16.80
C LEU A 285 -11.32 -9.80 -16.97
N GLU A 286 -10.81 -9.90 -18.18
CA GLU A 286 -9.60 -10.68 -18.44
C GLU A 286 -8.39 -9.77 -18.49
N ILE A 287 -7.31 -10.21 -17.87
CA ILE A 287 -6.07 -9.47 -17.69
C ILE A 287 -4.95 -10.36 -18.20
N ASP A 288 -4.21 -9.88 -19.20
CA ASP A 288 -3.01 -10.54 -19.69
C ASP A 288 -1.83 -10.16 -18.79
N TYR A 289 -1.54 -8.86 -18.73
CA TYR A 289 -0.52 -8.32 -17.86
C TYR A 289 -0.82 -6.87 -17.42
N VAL A 290 -0.17 -6.47 -16.33
CA VAL A 290 -0.05 -5.09 -15.87
C VAL A 290 1.44 -4.79 -15.76
N GLY A 291 1.86 -3.69 -16.38
CA GLY A 291 3.24 -3.25 -16.44
C GLY A 291 3.36 -1.74 -16.32
N CYS A 292 4.59 -1.24 -16.38
CA CYS A 292 4.89 0.18 -16.44
C CYS A 292 5.66 0.51 -17.71
N GLU A 293 5.51 1.73 -18.20
CA GLU A 293 6.19 2.22 -19.40
C GLU A 293 6.74 3.62 -19.15
N PHE A 294 7.90 3.90 -19.73
CA PHE A 294 8.49 5.23 -19.78
C PHE A 294 8.19 5.87 -21.13
N ASP A 295 7.54 7.03 -21.09
CA ASP A 295 7.23 7.86 -22.25
C ASP A 295 8.01 9.18 -22.08
N PRO A 296 9.05 9.43 -22.90
CA PRO A 296 9.84 10.65 -22.84
C PRO A 296 9.04 11.92 -23.14
N GLY A 297 7.90 11.80 -23.83
CA GLY A 297 7.03 12.92 -24.18
C GLY A 297 6.12 13.38 -23.02
N HIS A 298 6.02 12.60 -21.94
CA HIS A 298 5.14 12.89 -20.83
C HIS A 298 5.88 13.62 -19.71
N THR A 299 5.58 14.91 -19.55
CA THR A 299 6.22 15.77 -18.54
C THR A 299 5.30 16.15 -17.38
N GLU A 300 4.02 15.77 -17.42
CA GLU A 300 3.07 16.15 -16.38
C GLU A 300 3.32 15.33 -15.10
N GLU A 301 3.58 16.02 -13.98
CA GLU A 301 3.72 15.37 -12.67
C GLU A 301 2.35 15.14 -12.00
N HIS A 302 1.43 16.09 -12.12
CA HIS A 302 0.10 16.02 -11.51
C HIS A 302 -0.93 16.81 -12.33
N THR A 303 -2.03 16.17 -12.71
CA THR A 303 -3.05 16.79 -13.58
C THR A 303 -4.07 17.62 -12.80
N TYR A 304 -4.23 17.40 -11.50
CA TYR A 304 -5.27 18.07 -10.70
C TYR A 304 -4.75 19.37 -10.08
N GLU A 305 -5.59 20.42 -10.11
CA GLU A 305 -5.24 21.73 -9.58
C GLU A 305 -5.13 21.69 -8.05
N GLU A 306 -4.04 22.23 -7.51
CA GLU A 306 -3.97 22.55 -6.08
C GLU A 306 -4.74 23.84 -5.82
N TYR A 307 -5.97 23.73 -5.33
CA TYR A 307 -6.75 24.90 -4.94
C TYR A 307 -6.17 25.51 -3.65
N TYR A 308 -5.31 26.51 -3.80
CA TYR A 308 -4.82 27.31 -2.68
C TYR A 308 -5.88 28.33 -2.27
N VAL A 309 -6.64 28.02 -1.23
CA VAL A 309 -7.48 29.04 -0.57
C VAL A 309 -6.55 29.97 0.21
N PRO A 310 -6.43 31.26 -0.17
CA PRO A 310 -5.68 32.20 0.65
C PRO A 310 -6.31 32.23 2.03
N ARG A 311 -5.51 32.09 3.09
CA ARG A 311 -6.00 32.34 4.46
C ARG A 311 -6.56 33.75 4.49
N TRP A 312 -7.86 33.84 4.78
CA TRP A 312 -8.65 35.07 4.90
C TRP A 312 -7.79 36.28 5.28
N THR A 313 -7.44 37.12 4.30
CA THR A 313 -6.89 38.44 4.57
C THR A 313 -8.08 39.32 4.89
N GLY A 314 -8.20 39.71 6.16
CA GLY A 314 -9.23 40.64 6.58
C GLY A 314 -9.21 41.87 5.70
N ILE A 315 -10.37 42.17 5.14
CA ILE A 315 -10.62 43.42 4.43
C ILE A 315 -10.47 44.52 5.49
N ASN A 316 -9.43 45.35 5.33
CA ASN A 316 -9.23 46.58 6.09
C ASN A 316 -10.33 47.59 5.75
#